data_AF-A0A4Q1JNM7-F1
#
_entry.id   AF-A0A4Q1JNM7-F1
#
_cell.length_a   1.000
_cell.length_b   1.000
_cell.length_c   1.000
_cell.angle_alpha   90.00
_cell.angle_beta   90.00
_cell.angle_gamma   90.00
#
_symmetry.space_group_name_H-M   'P 1'
#
loop_
_entity.id
_entity.type
_entity.pdbx_description
1 polymer ?
#
loop_
_entity_poly.entity_id
_entity_poly.type
_entity_poly.pdbx_seq_one_letter_code
_entity_poly.pdbx_strand_id
1 'polypeptide(L)'
;MKLEKILDSINSLEKNSFLKIVDNIINSNPKKIKEIEKILSDNNVDLKSVDNANISKVFNLITHEFTQSVKSEFVNTTSQLDILIDIIIRDGNAILKREWLGYLYEKELSSIKKKTRNLKNNLLDEKSELDEQRIRDYNIYKACVKTAYNNDLENNREAKITDDELSILLCLAQKLELSQEEIKLINYLIIPPEKHDIDEVISFLKNIGVIFYSRKNSQLYIADEMVRVLRKIREKDLADKYYRRILKALREPQLNLICRKHNIDIKDQTYETKIKLIISEGIPISTLLQNSLHKEGTKLTEKKKLLNDLWENGLKISTPLHGLNLEDKISNLINYFEDVERDEKVGISIEGYERLLIDLTDVLPNLQKQIQNEFEMQDDKIENSQYYLDFNIKPRDILDLISNDDLKTFIAAKELKSRGDLILNILDAYKDAENLYIENYEHLGFRNLSELKENGIIIKESELGLKFEDVTRTIFEQLEFNVDEKLKKQLNSTKNKMDLILNLGNNDVIIVECKTIKESGYNKFSSVSRQIKSYVDQAKNNGFNVVKSLLIAPDFSDDFVNDCGLEFEINLSLITAGSLVNILDGFRSSKHKKFPYQLLMKDVLIKEDRILKAISR
;
A
#
# COMPACT_ATOMS: atom_id res chain seq x y z
N MET A 1 0.42 6.20 -1.27
CA MET A 1 -0.05 6.62 0.06
C MET A 1 -1.56 6.60 0.06
N LYS A 2 -2.19 6.11 1.13
CA LYS A 2 -3.66 6.06 1.21
C LYS A 2 -4.29 7.44 1.17
N LEU A 3 -5.46 7.54 0.56
CA LEU A 3 -6.24 8.78 0.46
C LEU A 3 -6.46 9.42 1.84
N GLU A 4 -6.84 8.64 2.85
CA GLU A 4 -7.07 9.12 4.22
C GLU A 4 -5.84 9.82 4.79
N LYS A 5 -4.68 9.17 4.73
CA LYS A 5 -3.41 9.72 5.18
C LYS A 5 -3.01 11.00 4.42
N ILE A 6 -3.27 11.06 3.11
CA ILE A 6 -3.07 12.29 2.33
C ILE A 6 -3.96 13.40 2.86
N LEU A 7 -5.25 13.14 3.04
CA LEU A 7 -6.20 14.12 3.55
C LEU A 7 -5.80 14.58 4.96
N ASP A 8 -5.30 13.73 5.84
CA ASP A 8 -4.81 14.16 7.16
C ASP A 8 -3.59 15.09 7.08
N SER A 9 -2.73 14.89 6.07
CA SER A 9 -1.49 15.65 5.92
C SER A 9 -1.65 17.04 5.28
N ILE A 10 -2.77 17.30 4.57
CA ILE A 10 -3.00 18.53 3.79
C ILE A 10 -4.08 19.43 4.40
N ASN A 11 -4.01 20.73 4.11
CA ASN A 11 -4.98 21.70 4.65
C ASN A 11 -6.30 21.74 3.84
N SER A 12 -7.36 22.35 4.38
CA SER A 12 -8.68 22.41 3.71
C SER A 12 -8.68 23.09 2.34
N LEU A 13 -7.76 24.02 2.07
CA LEU A 13 -7.68 24.66 0.74
C LEU A 13 -7.13 23.68 -0.31
N GLU A 14 -6.17 22.84 0.09
CA GLU A 14 -5.56 21.82 -0.76
C GLU A 14 -6.54 20.67 -1.07
N LYS A 15 -7.47 20.38 -0.16
CA LYS A 15 -8.56 19.39 -0.35
C LYS A 15 -9.67 19.86 -1.30
N ASN A 16 -9.86 21.18 -1.43
CA ASN A 16 -11.11 21.76 -1.95
C ASN A 16 -11.45 21.31 -3.39
N SER A 17 -10.47 21.20 -4.29
CA SER A 17 -10.73 20.74 -5.66
C SER A 17 -11.27 19.31 -5.68
N PHE A 18 -10.68 18.41 -4.90
CA PHE A 18 -11.13 17.03 -4.78
C PHE A 18 -12.53 16.96 -4.16
N LEU A 19 -12.77 17.65 -3.03
CA LEU A 19 -14.08 17.64 -2.36
C LEU A 19 -15.21 18.14 -3.27
N LYS A 20 -14.97 19.19 -4.07
CA LYS A 20 -15.94 19.67 -5.04
C LYS A 20 -16.33 18.63 -6.09
N ILE A 21 -15.39 17.81 -6.53
CA ILE A 21 -15.67 16.74 -7.50
C ILE A 21 -16.52 15.66 -6.85
N VAL A 22 -16.17 15.27 -5.62
CA VAL A 22 -16.97 14.32 -4.82
C VAL A 22 -18.39 14.85 -4.61
N ASP A 23 -18.53 16.12 -4.20
CA ASP A 23 -19.82 16.79 -4.04
C ASP A 23 -20.64 16.77 -5.34
N ASN A 24 -20.02 17.13 -6.47
CA ASN A 24 -20.69 17.15 -7.77
C ASN A 24 -21.18 15.76 -8.19
N ILE A 25 -20.39 14.71 -7.91
CA ILE A 25 -20.77 13.34 -8.19
C ILE A 25 -21.94 12.91 -7.31
N ILE A 26 -21.91 13.23 -6.01
CA ILE A 26 -23.00 12.95 -5.07
C ILE A 26 -24.30 13.64 -5.52
N ASN A 27 -24.22 14.93 -5.87
CA ASN A 27 -25.35 15.71 -6.37
C ASN A 27 -25.94 15.18 -7.69
N SER A 28 -25.15 14.39 -8.43
CA SER A 28 -25.59 13.72 -9.66
C SER A 28 -26.30 12.38 -9.41
N ASN A 29 -26.58 12.03 -8.15
CA ASN A 29 -27.25 10.79 -7.71
C ASN A 29 -26.53 9.51 -8.19
N PRO A 30 -25.33 9.20 -7.65
CA PRO A 30 -24.54 8.04 -8.03
C PRO A 30 -25.26 6.74 -7.62
N LYS A 31 -24.81 5.61 -8.18
CA LYS A 31 -25.48 4.30 -8.00
C LYS A 31 -25.66 3.90 -6.54
N LYS A 32 -24.70 4.28 -5.68
CA LYS A 32 -24.66 3.94 -4.25
C LYS A 32 -25.10 5.08 -3.32
N ILE A 33 -25.91 6.03 -3.80
CA ILE A 33 -26.33 7.21 -3.02
C ILE A 33 -26.89 6.85 -1.63
N LYS A 34 -27.69 5.78 -1.50
CA LYS A 34 -28.25 5.36 -0.20
C LYS A 34 -27.20 4.93 0.83
N GLU A 35 -26.07 4.37 0.39
CA GLU A 35 -24.97 4.01 1.28
C GLU A 35 -24.18 5.26 1.68
N ILE A 36 -24.00 6.19 0.74
CA ILE A 36 -23.35 7.49 0.98
C ILE A 36 -24.16 8.31 1.99
N GLU A 37 -25.48 8.42 1.80
CA GLU A 37 -26.37 9.14 2.71
C GLU A 37 -26.32 8.57 4.13
N LYS A 38 -26.13 7.27 4.32
CA LYS A 38 -25.96 6.67 5.67
C LYS A 38 -24.64 7.08 6.33
N ILE A 39 -23.58 7.22 5.54
CA ILE A 39 -22.28 7.68 6.04
C ILE A 39 -22.34 9.18 6.36
N LEU A 40 -23.08 9.95 5.57
CA LEU A 40 -23.22 11.39 5.72
C LEU A 40 -24.34 11.81 6.68
N SER A 41 -25.33 10.97 6.99
CA SER A 41 -26.43 11.35 7.88
C SER A 41 -25.99 11.62 9.32
N ASP A 42 -24.83 11.10 9.72
CA ASP A 42 -24.24 11.32 11.04
C ASP A 42 -23.48 12.67 11.14
N ASN A 43 -23.16 13.30 10.00
CA ASN A 43 -22.40 14.55 9.90
C ASN A 43 -23.07 15.47 8.86
N ASN A 44 -23.64 16.62 9.26
CA ASN A 44 -24.27 17.60 8.35
C ASN A 44 -23.64 17.63 6.93
N VAL A 45 -24.48 17.57 5.88
CA VAL A 45 -24.20 17.33 4.43
C VAL A 45 -22.94 18.01 3.82
N ASP A 46 -22.32 18.98 4.48
CA ASP A 46 -21.07 19.59 4.04
C ASP A 46 -19.85 18.66 4.24
N LEU A 47 -19.32 18.11 3.13
CA LEU A 47 -18.11 17.27 3.11
C LEU A 47 -16.89 17.90 3.78
N LYS A 48 -16.83 19.24 3.92
CA LYS A 48 -15.72 19.90 4.63
C LYS A 48 -15.73 19.65 6.14
N SER A 49 -16.89 19.28 6.69
CA SER A 49 -17.08 18.99 8.12
C SER A 49 -16.98 17.50 8.44
N VAL A 50 -16.90 16.64 7.42
CA VAL A 50 -16.80 15.18 7.54
C VAL A 50 -15.34 14.81 7.81
N ASP A 51 -15.12 13.79 8.65
CA ASP A 51 -13.80 13.24 8.90
C ASP A 51 -13.19 12.57 7.66
N ASN A 52 -11.86 12.53 7.59
CA ASN A 52 -11.14 12.08 6.39
C ASN A 52 -11.31 10.56 6.12
N ALA A 53 -11.58 9.76 7.16
CA ALA A 53 -11.89 8.34 7.03
C ALA A 53 -13.22 8.14 6.29
N ASN A 54 -14.26 8.88 6.68
CA ASN A 54 -15.56 8.85 6.01
C ASN A 54 -15.50 9.41 4.59
N ILE A 55 -14.72 10.48 4.33
CA ILE A 55 -14.47 10.97 2.96
C ILE A 55 -13.86 9.85 2.10
N SER A 56 -12.89 9.10 2.63
CA SER A 56 -12.25 8.00 1.91
C SER A 56 -13.21 6.85 1.62
N LYS A 57 -14.11 6.51 2.56
CA LYS A 57 -15.20 5.54 2.34
C LYS A 57 -16.17 6.01 1.26
N VAL A 58 -16.59 7.27 1.30
CA VAL A 58 -17.48 7.86 0.29
C VAL A 58 -16.82 7.80 -1.09
N PHE A 59 -15.54 8.17 -1.20
CA PHE A 59 -14.79 8.07 -2.46
C PHE A 59 -14.82 6.64 -3.02
N ASN A 60 -14.57 5.63 -2.18
CA ASN A 60 -14.62 4.23 -2.60
C ASN A 60 -16.00 3.85 -3.20
N LEU A 61 -17.09 4.39 -2.67
CA LEU A 61 -18.45 4.14 -3.18
C LEU A 61 -18.73 4.80 -4.54
N ILE A 62 -18.09 5.93 -4.85
CA ILE A 62 -18.27 6.69 -6.09
C ILE A 62 -17.15 6.47 -7.12
N THR A 63 -16.22 5.54 -6.86
CA THR A 63 -15.05 5.28 -7.71
C THR A 63 -15.43 5.08 -9.18
N HIS A 64 -16.55 4.42 -9.46
CA HIS A 64 -17.02 4.19 -10.83
C HIS A 64 -17.38 5.51 -11.53
N GLU A 65 -18.20 6.35 -10.90
CA GLU A 65 -18.61 7.65 -11.40
C GLU A 65 -17.41 8.60 -11.55
N PHE A 66 -16.50 8.60 -10.58
CA PHE A 66 -15.24 9.33 -10.68
C PHE A 66 -14.41 8.88 -11.88
N THR A 67 -14.30 7.56 -12.10
CA THR A 67 -13.61 7.00 -13.27
C THR A 67 -14.21 7.53 -14.58
N GLN A 68 -15.54 7.62 -14.69
CA GLN A 68 -16.19 8.18 -15.88
C GLN A 68 -15.88 9.66 -16.06
N SER A 69 -15.88 10.44 -14.97
CA SER A 69 -15.52 11.86 -15.00
C SER A 69 -14.08 12.09 -15.46
N VAL A 70 -13.13 11.22 -15.08
CA VAL A 70 -11.75 11.33 -15.56
C VAL A 70 -11.64 10.87 -17.02
N LYS A 71 -12.39 9.83 -17.43
CA LYS A 71 -12.42 9.36 -18.82
C LYS A 71 -12.93 10.43 -19.79
N SER A 72 -13.91 11.24 -19.41
CA SER A 72 -14.39 12.34 -20.28
C SER A 72 -13.32 13.40 -20.56
N GLU A 73 -12.31 13.53 -19.70
CA GLU A 73 -11.20 14.47 -19.94
C GLU A 73 -10.24 13.98 -21.04
N PHE A 74 -10.23 12.68 -21.38
CA PHE A 74 -9.42 12.13 -22.48
C PHE A 74 -9.93 12.52 -23.87
N VAL A 75 -11.20 12.92 -23.98
CA VAL A 75 -11.77 13.46 -25.23
C VAL A 75 -11.06 14.73 -25.64
N ASN A 76 -10.58 15.49 -24.65
CA ASN A 76 -9.79 16.67 -24.91
C ASN A 76 -8.36 16.26 -25.30
N THR A 77 -8.18 16.00 -26.58
CA THR A 77 -6.89 15.61 -27.20
C THR A 77 -5.72 16.58 -26.91
N THR A 78 -6.00 17.83 -26.53
CA THR A 78 -4.98 18.81 -26.14
C THR A 78 -4.39 18.59 -24.74
N SER A 79 -5.09 17.83 -23.89
CA SER A 79 -4.71 17.65 -22.48
C SER A 79 -3.45 16.81 -22.27
N GLN A 80 -3.06 15.98 -23.26
CA GLN A 80 -1.94 15.00 -23.15
C GLN A 80 -2.02 14.20 -21.84
N LEU A 81 -3.25 13.94 -21.38
CA LEU A 81 -3.54 13.33 -20.09
C LEU A 81 -3.00 11.89 -20.02
N ASP A 82 -2.86 11.21 -21.16
CA ASP A 82 -2.20 9.91 -21.28
C ASP A 82 -0.73 9.96 -20.83
N ILE A 83 0.05 10.97 -21.24
CA ILE A 83 1.45 11.15 -20.83
C ILE A 83 1.53 11.40 -19.32
N LEU A 84 0.67 12.29 -18.81
CA LEU A 84 0.66 12.65 -17.40
C LEU A 84 0.27 11.46 -16.53
N ILE A 85 -0.73 10.69 -16.97
CA ILE A 85 -1.17 9.48 -16.26
C ILE A 85 -0.07 8.42 -16.28
N ASP A 86 0.58 8.18 -17.43
CA ASP A 86 1.69 7.23 -17.53
C ASP A 86 2.84 7.55 -16.57
N ILE A 87 3.02 8.81 -16.17
CA ILE A 87 3.99 9.23 -15.15
C ILE A 87 3.45 8.95 -13.74
N ILE A 88 2.28 9.47 -13.38
CA ILE A 88 1.77 9.43 -11.98
C ILE A 88 1.39 8.03 -11.51
N ILE A 89 1.14 7.07 -12.42
CA ILE A 89 0.81 5.69 -12.05
C ILE A 89 2.01 4.78 -11.79
N ARG A 90 3.24 5.28 -11.99
CA ARG A 90 4.46 4.52 -11.73
C ARG A 90 4.65 4.35 -10.21
N ASP A 91 5.18 3.21 -9.79
CA ASP A 91 5.21 2.79 -8.38
C ASP A 91 5.86 3.81 -7.42
N GLY A 92 6.91 4.52 -7.84
CA GLY A 92 7.59 5.52 -6.99
C GLY A 92 7.10 6.96 -7.16
N ASN A 93 5.98 7.18 -7.86
CA ASN A 93 5.50 8.52 -8.17
C ASN A 93 4.28 8.97 -7.35
N ALA A 94 3.89 8.22 -6.32
CA ALA A 94 2.79 8.60 -5.43
C ALA A 94 3.05 9.90 -4.65
N ILE A 95 4.32 10.29 -4.49
CA ILE A 95 4.75 11.50 -3.80
C ILE A 95 5.87 12.16 -4.60
N LEU A 96 5.65 13.38 -5.09
CA LEU A 96 6.55 14.05 -6.04
C LEU A 96 6.81 15.50 -5.64
N LYS A 97 8.06 15.96 -5.71
CA LYS A 97 8.36 17.40 -5.75
C LYS A 97 7.89 17.96 -7.09
N ARG A 98 7.44 19.22 -7.09
CA ARG A 98 7.05 19.95 -8.33
C ARG A 98 8.13 19.85 -9.41
N GLU A 99 9.39 20.04 -9.03
CA GLU A 99 10.53 20.00 -9.96
C GLU A 99 10.75 18.60 -10.53
N TRP A 100 10.55 17.56 -9.72
CA TRP A 100 10.69 16.18 -10.17
C TRP A 100 9.61 15.79 -11.18
N LEU A 101 8.36 16.19 -10.97
CA LEU A 101 7.30 16.02 -11.98
C LEU A 101 7.67 16.74 -13.28
N GLY A 102 8.19 17.97 -13.19
CA GLY A 102 8.66 18.73 -14.35
C GLY A 102 9.75 17.99 -15.14
N TYR A 103 10.74 17.45 -14.44
CA TYR A 103 11.80 16.63 -15.04
C TYR A 103 11.25 15.37 -15.72
N LEU A 104 10.38 14.61 -15.04
CA LEU A 104 9.77 13.40 -15.59
C LEU A 104 8.92 13.70 -16.83
N TYR A 105 8.15 14.79 -16.81
CA TYR A 105 7.34 15.23 -17.93
C TYR A 105 8.21 15.61 -19.15
N GLU A 106 9.29 16.38 -18.94
CA GLU A 106 10.23 16.71 -20.02
C GLU A 106 10.96 15.48 -20.59
N LYS A 107 11.36 14.56 -19.72
CA LYS A 107 11.99 13.28 -20.10
C LYS A 107 11.04 12.45 -20.97
N GLU A 108 9.78 12.33 -20.57
CA GLU A 108 8.77 11.56 -21.29
C GLU A 108 8.45 12.19 -22.66
N LEU A 109 8.24 13.51 -22.71
CA LEU A 109 8.02 14.23 -23.97
C LEU A 109 9.19 14.07 -24.95
N SER A 110 10.42 14.13 -24.45
CA SER A 110 11.63 13.95 -25.27
C SER A 110 11.75 12.53 -25.79
N SER A 111 11.43 11.54 -24.96
CA SER A 111 11.38 10.12 -25.32
C SER A 111 10.35 9.86 -26.42
N ILE A 112 9.10 10.31 -26.23
CA ILE A 112 8.00 10.16 -27.21
C ILE A 112 8.39 10.80 -28.54
N LYS A 113 8.88 12.05 -28.54
CA LYS A 113 9.32 12.72 -29.78
C LYS A 113 10.39 11.94 -30.53
N LYS A 114 11.34 11.32 -29.82
CA LYS A 114 12.36 10.45 -30.43
C LYS A 114 11.74 9.17 -31.00
N LYS A 115 10.93 8.46 -30.21
CA LYS A 115 10.29 7.21 -30.63
C LYS A 115 9.32 7.42 -31.80
N THR A 116 8.51 8.47 -31.79
CA THR A 116 7.59 8.83 -32.88
C THR A 116 8.34 9.15 -34.17
N ARG A 117 9.49 9.84 -34.10
CA ARG A 117 10.36 10.04 -35.28
C ARG A 117 10.91 8.73 -35.82
N ASN A 118 11.37 7.83 -34.94
CA ASN A 118 11.87 6.52 -35.35
C ASN A 118 10.75 5.68 -35.99
N LEU A 119 9.56 5.64 -35.39
CA LEU A 119 8.40 4.95 -35.96
C LEU A 119 8.03 5.51 -37.33
N LYS A 120 8.03 6.84 -37.49
CA LYS A 120 7.78 7.48 -38.79
C LYS A 120 8.76 7.02 -39.86
N ASN A 121 10.05 6.93 -39.52
CA ASN A 121 11.09 6.47 -40.45
C ASN A 121 10.89 4.98 -40.79
N ASN A 122 10.63 4.14 -39.79
CA ASN A 122 10.42 2.70 -39.99
C ASN A 122 9.17 2.36 -40.82
N LEU A 123 8.15 3.23 -40.82
CA LEU A 123 6.95 3.10 -41.66
C LEU A 123 7.17 3.53 -43.12
N LEU A 124 8.23 4.29 -43.40
CA LEU A 124 8.57 4.79 -44.74
C LEU A 124 9.71 4.01 -45.40
N ASP A 125 10.55 3.33 -44.60
CA ASP A 125 11.70 2.58 -45.08
C ASP A 125 11.30 1.22 -45.68
N GLU A 126 11.59 1.01 -46.96
CA GLU A 126 11.38 -0.27 -47.64
C GLU A 126 12.27 -1.40 -47.08
N LYS A 127 13.29 -1.08 -46.27
CA LYS A 127 14.19 -2.04 -45.59
C LYS A 127 13.96 -2.14 -44.09
N SER A 128 12.78 -1.74 -43.61
CA SER A 128 12.41 -1.82 -42.20
C SER A 128 12.60 -3.23 -41.63
N GLU A 129 13.14 -3.35 -40.41
CA GLU A 129 13.18 -4.63 -39.67
C GLU A 129 11.79 -5.04 -39.12
N LEU A 130 10.77 -4.18 -39.27
CA LEU A 130 9.40 -4.46 -38.85
C LEU A 130 8.77 -5.53 -39.74
N ASP A 131 8.04 -6.44 -39.11
CA ASP A 131 7.22 -7.42 -39.82
C ASP A 131 6.14 -6.74 -40.69
N GLU A 132 5.96 -7.21 -41.93
CA GLU A 132 5.02 -6.62 -42.90
C GLU A 132 3.59 -6.57 -42.38
N GLN A 133 3.17 -7.60 -41.63
CA GLN A 133 1.84 -7.63 -41.03
C GLN A 133 1.72 -6.59 -39.91
N ARG A 134 2.78 -6.37 -39.11
CA ARG A 134 2.77 -5.30 -38.10
C ARG A 134 2.74 -3.91 -38.73
N ILE A 135 3.49 -3.67 -39.81
CA ILE A 135 3.43 -2.41 -40.58
C ILE A 135 2.01 -2.15 -41.09
N ARG A 136 1.36 -3.19 -41.64
CA ARG A 136 -0.03 -3.10 -42.09
C ARG A 136 -0.95 -2.68 -40.94
N ASP A 137 -0.84 -3.33 -39.79
CA ASP A 137 -1.70 -3.08 -38.63
C ASP A 137 -1.50 -1.64 -38.09
N TYR A 138 -0.26 -1.15 -38.02
CA TYR A 138 0.03 0.25 -37.68
C TYR A 138 -0.59 1.23 -38.67
N ASN A 139 -0.49 0.94 -39.98
CA ASN A 139 -1.06 1.81 -41.01
C ASN A 139 -2.60 1.83 -40.98
N ILE A 140 -3.24 0.69 -40.69
CA ILE A 140 -4.69 0.62 -40.47
C ILE A 140 -5.09 1.51 -39.31
N TYR A 141 -4.46 1.32 -38.14
CA TYR A 141 -4.79 2.11 -36.95
C TYR A 141 -4.54 3.61 -37.17
N LYS A 142 -3.38 3.96 -37.74
CA LYS A 142 -3.01 5.34 -38.07
C LYS A 142 -4.02 6.00 -39.02
N ALA A 143 -4.50 5.28 -40.03
CA ALA A 143 -5.51 5.79 -40.94
C ALA A 143 -6.82 6.08 -40.21
N CYS A 144 -7.28 5.17 -39.34
CA CYS A 144 -8.47 5.37 -38.53
C CYS A 144 -8.34 6.58 -37.58
N VAL A 145 -7.22 6.73 -36.88
CA VAL A 145 -6.96 7.89 -36.00
C VAL A 145 -6.98 9.19 -36.79
N LYS A 146 -6.31 9.22 -37.96
CA LYS A 146 -6.28 10.39 -38.83
C LYS A 146 -7.69 10.76 -39.32
N THR A 147 -8.50 9.78 -39.70
CA THR A 147 -9.87 10.01 -40.14
C THR A 147 -10.70 10.56 -38.99
N ALA A 148 -10.70 9.91 -37.83
CA ALA A 148 -11.46 10.34 -36.65
C ALA A 148 -11.13 11.79 -36.27
N TYR A 149 -9.84 12.13 -36.16
CA TYR A 149 -9.42 13.48 -35.76
C TYR A 149 -9.84 14.58 -36.76
N ASN A 150 -9.81 14.29 -38.07
CA ASN A 150 -10.09 15.28 -39.11
C ASN A 150 -11.56 15.30 -39.57
N ASN A 151 -12.39 14.35 -39.12
CA ASN A 151 -13.78 14.19 -39.55
C ASN A 151 -14.61 15.46 -39.29
N ASP A 152 -14.35 16.13 -38.16
CA ASP A 152 -15.03 17.38 -37.79
C ASP A 152 -14.65 18.57 -38.71
N LEU A 153 -13.49 18.55 -39.36
CA LEU A 153 -13.06 19.62 -40.27
C LEU A 153 -13.96 19.71 -41.51
N GLU A 154 -14.48 18.58 -41.99
CA GLU A 154 -15.41 18.54 -43.13
C GLU A 154 -16.74 19.28 -42.81
N ASN A 155 -17.05 19.44 -41.52
CA ASN A 155 -18.22 20.13 -41.01
C ASN A 155 -17.92 21.54 -40.48
N ASN A 156 -16.75 22.13 -40.80
CA ASN A 156 -16.27 23.42 -40.28
C ASN A 156 -16.22 23.48 -38.74
N ARG A 157 -15.86 22.37 -38.09
CA ARG A 157 -15.64 22.30 -36.63
C ARG A 157 -14.16 22.07 -36.33
N GLU A 158 -13.76 22.32 -35.09
CA GLU A 158 -12.41 22.03 -34.62
C GLU A 158 -12.13 20.53 -34.67
N ALA A 159 -10.92 20.16 -35.09
CA ALA A 159 -10.48 18.77 -35.14
C ALA A 159 -10.38 18.18 -33.73
N LYS A 160 -11.10 17.08 -33.49
CA LYS A 160 -11.09 16.33 -32.24
C LYS A 160 -11.50 14.89 -32.49
N ILE A 161 -11.24 14.03 -31.52
CA ILE A 161 -11.76 12.66 -31.49
C ILE A 161 -12.93 12.66 -30.52
N THR A 162 -14.11 12.26 -30.98
CA THR A 162 -15.30 12.13 -30.12
C THR A 162 -15.27 10.88 -29.25
N ASP A 163 -16.12 10.80 -28.22
CA ASP A 163 -16.25 9.61 -27.36
C ASP A 163 -16.55 8.34 -28.16
N ASP A 164 -17.47 8.42 -29.13
CA ASP A 164 -17.85 7.30 -29.98
C ASP A 164 -16.66 6.84 -30.84
N GLU A 165 -15.95 7.78 -31.47
CA GLU A 165 -14.75 7.48 -32.27
C GLU A 165 -13.63 6.89 -31.42
N LEU A 166 -13.41 7.43 -30.21
CA LEU A 166 -12.43 6.90 -29.26
C LEU A 166 -12.77 5.45 -28.88
N SER A 167 -14.04 5.13 -28.61
CA SER A 167 -14.47 3.77 -28.29
C SER A 167 -14.20 2.77 -29.42
N ILE A 168 -14.37 3.20 -30.68
CA ILE A 168 -14.07 2.40 -31.87
C ILE A 168 -12.56 2.21 -32.03
N LEU A 169 -11.77 3.27 -31.84
CA LEU A 169 -10.32 3.19 -31.90
C LEU A 169 -9.77 2.25 -30.82
N LEU A 170 -10.29 2.27 -29.60
CA LEU A 170 -9.91 1.33 -28.55
C LEU A 170 -10.22 -0.12 -28.94
N CYS A 171 -11.43 -0.38 -29.47
CA CYS A 171 -11.80 -1.70 -29.97
C CYS A 171 -10.86 -2.17 -31.09
N LEU A 172 -10.53 -1.29 -32.03
CA LEU A 172 -9.61 -1.59 -33.13
C LEU A 172 -8.21 -1.92 -32.61
N ALA A 173 -7.67 -1.12 -31.70
CA ALA A 173 -6.35 -1.34 -31.11
C ALA A 173 -6.26 -2.70 -30.41
N GLN A 174 -7.31 -3.09 -29.67
CA GLN A 174 -7.40 -4.41 -29.05
C GLN A 174 -7.41 -5.55 -30.09
N LYS A 175 -8.15 -5.41 -31.20
CA LYS A 175 -8.20 -6.43 -32.26
C LYS A 175 -6.90 -6.55 -33.04
N LEU A 176 -6.14 -5.47 -33.14
CA LEU A 176 -4.80 -5.44 -33.73
C LEU A 176 -3.71 -5.84 -32.74
N GLU A 177 -4.07 -6.13 -31.48
CA GLU A 177 -3.14 -6.44 -30.38
C GLU A 177 -2.01 -5.38 -30.28
N LEU A 178 -2.37 -4.10 -30.37
CA LEU A 178 -1.43 -2.99 -30.15
C LEU A 178 -1.17 -2.81 -28.65
N SER A 179 0.08 -2.62 -28.29
CA SER A 179 0.49 -2.18 -26.95
C SER A 179 0.12 -0.71 -26.74
N GLN A 180 0.07 -0.30 -25.46
CA GLN A 180 -0.25 1.09 -25.11
C GLN A 180 0.79 2.06 -25.67
N GLU A 181 2.07 1.68 -25.70
CA GLU A 181 3.12 2.50 -26.28
C GLU A 181 2.96 2.64 -27.80
N GLU A 182 2.63 1.56 -28.52
CA GLU A 182 2.36 1.65 -29.97
C GLU A 182 1.17 2.55 -30.29
N ILE A 183 0.06 2.42 -29.56
CA ILE A 183 -1.12 3.28 -29.68
C ILE A 183 -0.71 4.75 -29.48
N LYS A 184 0.00 5.03 -28.38
CA LYS A 184 0.47 6.37 -28.01
C LYS A 184 1.35 6.96 -29.12
N LEU A 185 2.33 6.20 -29.61
CA LEU A 185 3.23 6.66 -30.66
C LEU A 185 2.51 6.95 -31.99
N ILE A 186 1.54 6.11 -32.37
CA ILE A 186 0.75 6.33 -33.60
C ILE A 186 -0.16 7.54 -33.45
N ASN A 187 -0.80 7.73 -32.29
CA ASN A 187 -1.59 8.93 -32.01
C ASN A 187 -0.74 10.19 -32.14
N TYR A 188 0.47 10.18 -31.56
CA TYR A 188 1.41 11.29 -31.62
C TYR A 188 2.06 11.51 -33.01
N LEU A 189 1.90 10.58 -33.97
CA LEU A 189 2.21 10.86 -35.38
C LEU A 189 1.17 11.79 -36.03
N ILE A 190 -0.07 11.79 -35.52
CA ILE A 190 -1.19 12.58 -36.06
C ILE A 190 -1.36 13.88 -35.27
N ILE A 191 -1.33 13.80 -33.94
CA ILE A 191 -1.51 14.93 -33.01
C ILE A 191 -0.21 15.06 -32.21
N PRO A 192 0.80 15.85 -32.64
CA PRO A 192 2.08 15.93 -31.95
C PRO A 192 1.96 16.48 -30.51
N PRO A 193 2.79 16.01 -29.56
CA PRO A 193 2.72 16.49 -28.18
C PRO A 193 3.36 17.88 -28.02
N GLU A 194 2.67 18.75 -27.30
CA GLU A 194 3.10 20.11 -26.94
C GLU A 194 3.60 20.18 -25.49
N LYS A 195 4.58 21.04 -25.20
CA LYS A 195 5.06 21.22 -23.84
C LYS A 195 4.25 22.31 -23.16
N HIS A 196 3.52 21.95 -22.10
CA HIS A 196 2.82 22.90 -21.24
C HIS A 196 3.69 23.35 -20.06
N ASP A 197 3.34 24.49 -19.45
CA ASP A 197 3.97 24.92 -18.21
C ASP A 197 3.61 23.96 -17.07
N ILE A 198 4.57 23.70 -16.17
CA ILE A 198 4.38 22.70 -15.12
C ILE A 198 3.29 23.14 -14.10
N ASP A 199 3.11 24.43 -13.85
CA ASP A 199 2.06 24.90 -12.95
C ASP A 199 0.67 24.78 -13.59
N GLU A 200 0.57 24.94 -14.91
CA GLU A 200 -0.65 24.67 -15.67
C GLU A 200 -1.00 23.18 -15.61
N VAL A 201 -0.03 22.30 -15.83
CA VAL A 201 -0.18 20.84 -15.71
C VAL A 201 -0.66 20.45 -14.31
N ILE A 202 -0.02 20.98 -13.26
CA ILE A 202 -0.41 20.71 -11.87
C ILE A 202 -1.83 21.23 -11.60
N SER A 203 -2.16 22.43 -12.09
CA SER A 203 -3.49 22.99 -11.90
C SER A 203 -4.56 22.15 -12.60
N PHE A 204 -4.28 21.68 -13.81
CA PHE A 204 -5.16 20.78 -14.56
C PHE A 204 -5.39 19.47 -13.80
N LEU A 205 -4.33 18.75 -13.42
CA LEU A 205 -4.41 17.48 -12.69
C LEU A 205 -5.17 17.64 -11.35
N LYS A 206 -4.96 18.75 -10.65
CA LYS A 206 -5.68 19.06 -9.41
C LYS A 206 -7.17 19.33 -9.66
N ASN A 207 -7.51 20.00 -10.76
CA ASN A 207 -8.89 20.36 -11.10
C ASN A 207 -9.73 19.16 -11.53
N ILE A 208 -9.10 18.12 -12.10
CA ILE A 208 -9.75 16.84 -12.39
C ILE A 208 -9.70 15.86 -11.19
N GLY A 209 -9.10 16.27 -10.07
CA GLY A 209 -9.11 15.56 -8.80
C GLY A 209 -8.15 14.37 -8.71
N VAL A 210 -7.20 14.24 -9.64
CA VAL A 210 -6.29 13.07 -9.66
C VAL A 210 -5.04 13.26 -8.78
N ILE A 211 -4.74 14.50 -8.38
CA ILE A 211 -3.64 14.83 -7.45
C ILE A 211 -4.08 15.79 -6.36
N PHE A 212 -3.33 15.80 -5.26
CA PHE A 212 -3.30 16.85 -4.26
C PHE A 212 -1.97 17.59 -4.36
N TYR A 213 -1.99 18.92 -4.22
CA TYR A 213 -0.76 19.72 -4.29
C TYR A 213 -0.61 20.58 -3.04
N SER A 214 0.42 20.29 -2.25
CA SER A 214 0.83 21.14 -1.13
C SER A 214 1.73 22.26 -1.61
N ARG A 215 1.21 23.49 -1.59
CA ARG A 215 1.99 24.68 -1.95
C ARG A 215 3.10 24.96 -0.94
N LYS A 216 2.84 24.65 0.34
CA LYS A 216 3.80 24.86 1.43
C LYS A 216 5.06 24.03 1.25
N ASN A 217 4.89 22.77 0.82
CA ASN A 217 5.99 21.81 0.67
C ASN A 217 6.46 21.69 -0.79
N SER A 218 5.83 22.39 -1.73
CA SER A 218 6.03 22.22 -3.18
C SER A 218 5.97 20.75 -3.62
N GLN A 219 5.01 20.03 -3.05
CA GLN A 219 4.92 18.57 -3.12
C GLN A 219 3.52 18.13 -3.55
N LEU A 220 3.48 17.15 -4.43
CA LEU A 220 2.29 16.51 -4.95
C LEU A 220 2.10 15.17 -4.25
N TYR A 221 0.85 14.82 -4.02
CA TYR A 221 0.43 13.54 -3.48
C TYR A 221 -0.62 12.92 -4.39
N ILE A 222 -0.43 11.65 -4.73
CA ILE A 222 -1.38 10.85 -5.49
C ILE A 222 -1.78 9.68 -4.61
N ALA A 223 -3.08 9.55 -4.36
CA ALA A 223 -3.61 8.47 -3.52
C ALA A 223 -3.51 7.13 -4.24
N ASP A 224 -3.26 6.05 -3.49
CA ASP A 224 -3.23 4.69 -4.06
C ASP A 224 -4.57 4.34 -4.74
N GLU A 225 -5.66 4.85 -4.17
CA GLU A 225 -7.01 4.82 -4.75
C GLU A 225 -7.06 5.44 -6.15
N MET A 226 -6.44 6.63 -6.34
CA MET A 226 -6.36 7.29 -7.65
C MET A 226 -5.48 6.48 -8.59
N VAL A 227 -4.30 6.03 -8.15
CA VAL A 227 -3.38 5.24 -8.98
C VAL A 227 -4.07 3.99 -9.54
N ARG A 228 -4.91 3.32 -8.74
CA ARG A 228 -5.74 2.19 -9.20
C ARG A 228 -6.76 2.59 -10.26
N VAL A 229 -7.49 3.69 -10.04
CA VAL A 229 -8.46 4.22 -11.02
C VAL A 229 -7.76 4.52 -12.34
N LEU A 230 -6.67 5.27 -12.29
CA LEU A 230 -5.93 5.72 -13.45
C LEU A 230 -5.30 4.56 -14.25
N ARG A 231 -4.75 3.54 -13.56
CA ARG A 231 -4.27 2.32 -14.23
C ARG A 231 -5.37 1.61 -14.99
N LYS A 232 -6.57 1.47 -14.40
CA LYS A 232 -7.72 0.87 -15.09
C LYS A 232 -8.16 1.68 -16.30
N ILE A 233 -8.04 3.01 -16.26
CA ILE A 233 -8.31 3.86 -17.43
C ILE A 233 -7.28 3.62 -18.55
N ARG A 234 -6.01 3.40 -18.20
CA ARG A 234 -4.92 3.09 -19.15
C ARG A 234 -4.83 1.62 -19.56
N GLU A 235 -5.83 0.80 -19.22
CA GLU A 235 -5.83 -0.65 -19.45
C GLU A 235 -4.58 -1.36 -18.89
N LYS A 236 -4.00 -0.81 -17.81
CA LYS A 236 -2.95 -1.46 -17.02
C LYS A 236 -3.58 -2.26 -15.90
N ASP A 237 -3.59 -3.58 -16.09
CA ASP A 237 -4.21 -4.52 -15.16
C ASP A 237 -3.55 -4.54 -13.76
N LEU A 238 -2.24 -4.28 -13.68
CA LEU A 238 -1.44 -4.41 -12.44
C LEU A 238 -0.41 -3.29 -12.31
N ALA A 239 0.10 -3.08 -11.08
CA ALA A 239 1.29 -2.26 -10.83
C ALA A 239 2.54 -2.92 -11.44
N ASP A 240 3.50 -2.09 -11.83
CA ASP A 240 4.71 -2.53 -12.52
C ASP A 240 5.55 -3.50 -11.65
N LYS A 241 5.59 -3.32 -10.32
CA LYS A 241 6.22 -4.25 -9.37
C LYS A 241 5.61 -5.66 -9.38
N TYR A 242 4.28 -5.79 -9.48
CA TYR A 242 3.63 -7.10 -9.55
C TYR A 242 3.77 -7.71 -10.93
N TYR A 243 3.70 -6.89 -11.97
CA TYR A 243 3.98 -7.32 -13.33
C TYR A 243 5.40 -7.89 -13.43
N ARG A 244 6.39 -7.18 -12.89
CA ARG A 244 7.77 -7.66 -12.79
C ARG A 244 7.88 -8.99 -12.07
N ARG A 245 7.22 -9.15 -10.92
CA ARG A 245 7.18 -10.43 -10.19
C ARG A 245 6.67 -11.58 -11.06
N ILE A 246 5.62 -11.34 -11.85
CA ILE A 246 5.10 -12.32 -12.81
C ILE A 246 6.12 -12.61 -13.91
N LEU A 247 6.73 -11.59 -14.50
CA LEU A 247 7.71 -11.77 -15.58
C LEU A 247 8.99 -12.48 -15.11
N LYS A 248 9.47 -12.22 -13.88
CA LYS A 248 10.61 -12.90 -13.27
C LYS A 248 10.36 -14.40 -13.03
N ALA A 249 9.09 -14.80 -12.92
CA ALA A 249 8.71 -16.21 -12.82
C ALA A 249 8.68 -16.91 -14.19
N LEU A 250 8.81 -16.19 -15.30
CA LEU A 250 8.85 -16.76 -16.64
C LEU A 250 10.27 -17.11 -17.08
N ARG A 251 10.36 -18.15 -17.92
CA ARG A 251 11.62 -18.54 -18.54
C ARG A 251 11.98 -17.59 -19.68
N GLU A 252 13.27 -17.40 -19.92
CA GLU A 252 13.76 -16.51 -20.97
C GLU A 252 13.16 -16.77 -22.38
N PRO A 253 12.93 -18.02 -22.84
CA PRO A 253 12.26 -18.26 -24.12
C PRO A 253 10.84 -17.68 -24.20
N GLN A 254 10.14 -17.58 -23.07
CA GLN A 254 8.79 -16.98 -23.01
C GLN A 254 8.88 -15.46 -23.12
N LEU A 255 9.87 -14.83 -22.45
CA LEU A 255 10.12 -13.40 -22.60
C LEU A 255 10.50 -13.04 -24.04
N ASN A 256 11.35 -13.86 -24.68
CA ASN A 256 11.72 -13.65 -26.09
C ASN A 256 10.52 -13.75 -27.03
N LEU A 257 9.55 -14.64 -26.73
CA LEU A 257 8.32 -14.74 -27.51
C LEU A 257 7.47 -13.47 -27.39
N ILE A 258 7.31 -12.95 -26.17
CA ILE A 258 6.61 -11.68 -25.92
C ILE A 258 7.30 -10.55 -26.68
N CYS A 259 8.63 -10.43 -26.55
CA CYS A 259 9.40 -9.38 -27.21
C CYS A 259 9.22 -9.42 -28.73
N ARG A 260 9.31 -10.60 -29.36
CA ARG A 260 9.10 -10.74 -30.81
C ARG A 260 7.68 -10.33 -31.23
N LYS A 261 6.67 -10.72 -30.45
CA LYS A 261 5.27 -10.41 -30.76
C LYS A 261 4.97 -8.91 -30.71
N HIS A 262 5.60 -8.21 -29.77
CA HIS A 262 5.43 -6.77 -29.56
C HIS A 262 6.57 -5.92 -30.13
N ASN A 263 7.35 -6.50 -31.05
CA ASN A 263 8.44 -5.82 -31.75
C ASN A 263 9.46 -5.10 -30.82
N ILE A 264 9.76 -5.74 -29.69
CA ILE A 264 10.80 -5.30 -28.76
C ILE A 264 12.12 -5.90 -29.23
N ASP A 265 13.14 -5.06 -29.42
CA ASP A 265 14.47 -5.53 -29.80
C ASP A 265 15.08 -6.41 -28.69
N ILE A 266 15.46 -7.62 -29.07
CA ILE A 266 16.05 -8.63 -28.19
C ILE A 266 17.57 -8.76 -28.36
N LYS A 267 18.17 -8.13 -29.37
CA LYS A 267 19.60 -8.26 -29.68
C LYS A 267 20.41 -7.68 -28.51
N ASP A 268 21.32 -8.49 -27.98
CA ASP A 268 22.24 -8.15 -26.88
C ASP A 268 21.57 -7.64 -25.59
N GLN A 269 20.30 -7.97 -25.36
CA GLN A 269 19.56 -7.58 -24.15
C GLN A 269 19.68 -8.64 -23.04
N THR A 270 19.91 -8.18 -21.81
CA THR A 270 19.89 -9.05 -20.62
C THR A 270 18.45 -9.46 -20.26
N TYR A 271 18.31 -10.52 -19.47
CA TYR A 271 17.00 -10.96 -18.94
C TYR A 271 16.24 -9.83 -18.24
N GLU A 272 16.92 -9.10 -17.36
CA GLU A 272 16.34 -7.97 -16.62
C GLU A 272 15.95 -6.81 -17.54
N THR A 273 16.77 -6.50 -18.56
CA THR A 273 16.42 -5.46 -19.53
C THR A 273 15.18 -5.83 -20.35
N LYS A 274 15.01 -7.10 -20.74
CA LYS A 274 13.80 -7.56 -21.43
C LYS A 274 12.54 -7.34 -20.59
N ILE A 275 12.60 -7.65 -19.30
CA ILE A 275 11.48 -7.41 -18.38
C ILE A 275 11.11 -5.92 -18.33
N LYS A 276 12.11 -5.04 -18.19
CA LYS A 276 11.89 -3.59 -18.18
C LYS A 276 11.24 -3.10 -19.46
N LEU A 277 11.72 -3.57 -20.62
CA LEU A 277 11.17 -3.20 -21.92
C LEU A 277 9.71 -3.65 -22.04
N ILE A 278 9.39 -4.90 -21.69
CA ILE A 278 8.02 -5.44 -21.73
C ILE A 278 7.06 -4.60 -20.88
N ILE A 279 7.46 -4.22 -19.66
CA ILE A 279 6.65 -3.36 -18.78
C ILE A 279 6.49 -1.97 -19.40
N SER A 280 7.57 -1.39 -19.95
CA SER A 280 7.55 -0.05 -20.54
C SER A 280 6.71 0.07 -21.82
N GLU A 281 6.53 -1.02 -22.58
CA GLU A 281 5.61 -1.06 -23.72
C GLU A 281 4.13 -1.05 -23.28
N GLY A 282 3.84 -1.32 -21.99
CA GLY A 282 2.49 -1.27 -21.45
C GLY A 282 1.58 -2.36 -22.01
N ILE A 283 2.12 -3.56 -22.23
CA ILE A 283 1.34 -4.72 -22.69
C ILE A 283 0.42 -5.19 -21.55
N PRO A 284 -0.92 -5.27 -21.72
CA PRO A 284 -1.80 -5.74 -20.66
C PRO A 284 -1.45 -7.18 -20.22
N ILE A 285 -1.43 -7.44 -18.91
CA ILE A 285 -1.04 -8.77 -18.39
C ILE A 285 -2.06 -9.84 -18.82
N SER A 286 -3.33 -9.46 -18.90
CA SER A 286 -4.40 -10.33 -19.39
C SER A 286 -4.10 -10.82 -20.82
N THR A 287 -3.80 -9.91 -21.74
CA THR A 287 -3.39 -10.23 -23.12
C THR A 287 -2.07 -11.02 -23.15
N LEU A 288 -1.12 -10.68 -22.29
CA LEU A 288 0.15 -11.40 -22.20
C LEU A 288 -0.06 -12.86 -21.81
N LEU A 289 -0.81 -13.12 -20.73
CA LEU A 289 -1.07 -14.46 -20.21
C LEU A 289 -1.98 -15.29 -21.13
N GLN A 290 -2.92 -14.64 -21.82
CA GLN A 290 -3.86 -15.32 -22.72
C GLN A 290 -3.22 -15.69 -24.06
N ASN A 291 -2.44 -14.76 -24.65
CA ASN A 291 -1.97 -14.86 -26.04
C ASN A 291 -0.45 -14.80 -26.17
N SER A 292 0.22 -13.80 -25.58
CA SER A 292 1.61 -13.49 -25.90
C SER A 292 2.64 -14.51 -25.37
N LEU A 293 2.29 -15.29 -24.35
CA LEU A 293 3.13 -16.36 -23.81
C LEU A 293 3.11 -17.66 -24.60
N HIS A 294 2.20 -17.80 -25.56
CA HIS A 294 1.90 -19.08 -26.19
C HIS A 294 2.24 -19.04 -27.67
N LYS A 295 2.76 -20.15 -28.20
CA LYS A 295 2.91 -20.31 -29.64
C LYS A 295 1.53 -20.47 -30.28
N GLU A 296 1.42 -20.13 -31.57
CA GLU A 296 0.21 -20.39 -32.33
C GLU A 296 -0.17 -21.88 -32.25
N GLY A 297 -1.47 -22.15 -32.08
CA GLY A 297 -2.01 -23.51 -31.95
C GLY A 297 -1.89 -24.16 -30.57
N THR A 298 -1.34 -23.47 -29.55
CA THR A 298 -1.25 -24.01 -28.18
C THR A 298 -2.65 -24.32 -27.61
N LYS A 299 -2.86 -25.54 -27.10
CA LYS A 299 -4.17 -25.99 -26.60
C LYS A 299 -4.57 -25.28 -25.30
N LEU A 300 -5.86 -25.04 -25.11
CA LEU A 300 -6.40 -24.38 -23.91
C LEU A 300 -5.99 -25.09 -22.60
N THR A 301 -5.91 -26.43 -22.61
CA THR A 301 -5.49 -27.23 -21.46
C THR A 301 -4.03 -26.97 -21.07
N GLU A 302 -3.15 -26.79 -22.05
CA GLU A 302 -1.74 -26.47 -21.84
C GLU A 302 -1.58 -25.04 -21.29
N LYS A 303 -2.35 -24.08 -21.83
CA LYS A 303 -2.38 -22.70 -21.30
C LYS A 303 -2.78 -22.67 -19.82
N LYS A 304 -3.84 -23.40 -19.44
CA LYS A 304 -4.29 -23.51 -18.04
C LYS A 304 -3.25 -24.16 -17.13
N LYS A 305 -2.56 -25.21 -17.62
CA LYS A 305 -1.50 -25.89 -16.86
C LYS A 305 -0.33 -24.94 -16.58
N LEU A 306 0.09 -24.17 -17.59
CA LEU A 306 1.15 -23.16 -17.45
C LEU A 306 0.78 -22.10 -16.41
N LEU A 307 -0.48 -21.66 -16.38
CA LEU A 307 -0.94 -20.66 -15.42
C LEU A 307 -0.97 -21.18 -13.98
N ASN A 308 -1.39 -22.43 -13.77
CA ASN A 308 -1.32 -23.06 -12.44
C ASN A 308 0.14 -23.25 -11.98
N ASP A 309 1.03 -23.66 -12.89
CA ASP A 309 2.46 -23.81 -12.60
C ASP A 309 3.13 -22.47 -12.26
N LEU A 310 2.81 -21.41 -13.03
CA LEU A 310 3.23 -20.04 -12.74
C LEU A 310 2.78 -19.61 -11.34
N TRP A 311 1.55 -19.92 -10.97
CA TRP A 311 0.97 -19.55 -9.67
C TRP A 311 1.62 -20.30 -8.50
N GLU A 312 1.69 -21.64 -8.58
CA GLU A 312 2.16 -22.49 -7.48
C GLU A 312 3.69 -22.51 -7.37
N ASN A 313 4.40 -22.65 -8.50
CA ASN A 313 5.84 -22.84 -8.50
C ASN A 313 6.61 -21.55 -8.81
N GLY A 314 6.06 -20.71 -9.70
CA GLY A 314 6.68 -19.43 -10.08
C GLY A 314 6.52 -18.36 -8.99
N LEU A 315 5.28 -18.01 -8.67
CA LEU A 315 4.92 -16.98 -7.69
C LEU A 315 4.95 -17.50 -6.25
N LYS A 316 4.89 -18.83 -6.07
CA LYS A 316 4.90 -19.53 -4.78
C LYS A 316 3.75 -19.11 -3.86
N ILE A 317 2.57 -18.99 -4.45
CA ILE A 317 1.36 -18.65 -3.73
C ILE A 317 0.77 -19.94 -3.15
N SER A 318 0.54 -19.97 -1.84
CA SER A 318 0.13 -21.17 -1.11
C SER A 318 -1.32 -21.58 -1.33
N THR A 319 -2.18 -20.63 -1.70
CA THR A 319 -3.58 -20.91 -2.04
C THR A 319 -3.67 -21.44 -3.46
N PRO A 320 -4.64 -22.30 -3.80
CA PRO A 320 -4.81 -22.77 -5.17
C PRO A 320 -5.44 -21.69 -6.06
N LEU A 321 -5.06 -21.65 -7.35
CA LEU A 321 -5.66 -20.74 -8.32
C LEU A 321 -7.04 -21.22 -8.78
N HIS A 322 -8.09 -20.57 -8.28
CA HIS A 322 -9.47 -20.85 -8.63
C HIS A 322 -9.84 -20.37 -10.06
N GLY A 323 -10.94 -20.89 -10.62
CA GLY A 323 -11.47 -20.52 -11.96
C GLY A 323 -11.65 -21.72 -12.90
N LEU A 324 -12.73 -21.72 -13.69
CA LEU A 324 -13.11 -22.83 -14.57
C LEU A 324 -12.47 -22.71 -15.97
N ASN A 325 -12.59 -21.54 -16.59
CA ASN A 325 -11.99 -21.24 -17.89
C ASN A 325 -10.63 -20.52 -17.72
N LEU A 326 -9.98 -20.15 -18.83
CA LEU A 326 -8.66 -19.50 -18.77
C LEU A 326 -8.78 -18.04 -18.30
N GLU A 327 -9.82 -17.36 -18.77
CA GLU A 327 -10.16 -15.97 -18.48
C GLU A 327 -10.46 -15.77 -16.98
N ASP A 328 -11.19 -16.69 -16.36
CA ASP A 328 -11.48 -16.71 -14.92
C ASP A 328 -10.19 -16.82 -14.11
N LYS A 329 -9.27 -17.69 -14.54
CA LYS A 329 -7.99 -17.90 -13.84
C LYS A 329 -7.09 -16.68 -13.95
N ILE A 330 -7.05 -16.04 -15.13
CA ILE A 330 -6.31 -14.79 -15.33
C ILE A 330 -6.92 -13.69 -14.46
N SER A 331 -8.24 -13.55 -14.45
CA SER A 331 -8.96 -12.58 -13.61
C SER A 331 -8.67 -12.80 -12.13
N ASN A 332 -8.70 -14.05 -11.64
CA ASN A 332 -8.39 -14.36 -10.24
C ASN A 332 -6.93 -14.07 -9.88
N LEU A 333 -6.00 -14.27 -10.82
CA LEU A 333 -4.60 -13.90 -10.61
C LEU A 333 -4.44 -12.38 -10.49
N ILE A 334 -5.11 -11.62 -11.35
CA ILE A 334 -5.10 -10.14 -11.29
C ILE A 334 -5.72 -9.67 -9.98
N ASN A 335 -6.89 -10.19 -9.62
CA ASN A 335 -7.59 -9.84 -8.38
C ASN A 335 -6.74 -10.12 -7.14
N TYR A 336 -5.99 -11.22 -7.11
CA TYR A 336 -5.07 -11.50 -6.00
C TYR A 336 -4.06 -10.35 -5.79
N PHE A 337 -3.45 -9.85 -6.87
CA PHE A 337 -2.52 -8.73 -6.74
C PHE A 337 -3.23 -7.40 -6.47
N GLU A 338 -4.45 -7.18 -6.97
CA GLU A 338 -5.26 -6.02 -6.55
C GLU A 338 -5.52 -6.04 -5.04
N ASP A 339 -5.81 -7.22 -4.48
CA ASP A 339 -6.06 -7.38 -3.05
C ASP A 339 -4.77 -7.19 -2.25
N VAL A 340 -3.65 -7.78 -2.68
CA VAL A 340 -2.31 -7.58 -2.06
C VAL A 340 -1.89 -6.10 -2.08
N GLU A 341 -2.28 -5.35 -3.10
CA GLU A 341 -2.01 -3.92 -3.20
C GLU A 341 -2.88 -3.08 -2.25
N ARG A 342 -4.15 -3.46 -2.07
CA ARG A 342 -5.04 -2.78 -1.11
C ARG A 342 -4.67 -3.10 0.32
N ASP A 343 -4.15 -4.29 0.55
CA ASP A 343 -3.72 -4.78 1.84
C ASP A 343 -2.60 -3.90 2.42
N GLU A 344 -2.77 -3.41 3.63
CA GLU A 344 -1.78 -2.58 4.33
C GLU A 344 -0.71 -3.44 5.01
N LYS A 345 -0.94 -4.76 5.05
CA LYS A 345 -0.05 -5.71 5.69
C LYS A 345 1.27 -5.84 4.94
N VAL A 346 2.35 -5.76 5.72
CA VAL A 346 3.73 -5.79 5.25
C VAL A 346 4.30 -7.22 5.24
N GLY A 347 3.77 -8.10 6.09
CA GLY A 347 4.20 -9.50 6.24
C GLY A 347 5.39 -9.70 7.20
N ILE A 348 6.06 -8.61 7.59
CA ILE A 348 7.02 -8.48 8.69
C ILE A 348 6.71 -7.18 9.44
N SER A 349 7.29 -6.99 10.62
CA SER A 349 7.14 -5.74 11.37
C SER A 349 7.81 -4.57 10.65
N ILE A 350 7.40 -3.33 10.96
CA ILE A 350 8.00 -2.10 10.44
C ILE A 350 9.49 -2.06 10.83
N GLU A 351 9.82 -2.41 12.07
CA GLU A 351 11.21 -2.51 12.52
C GLU A 351 11.99 -3.62 11.80
N GLY A 352 11.33 -4.75 11.50
CA GLY A 352 11.91 -5.82 10.71
C GLY A 352 12.25 -5.34 9.29
N TYR A 353 11.37 -4.53 8.69
CA TYR A 353 11.63 -3.92 7.40
C TYR A 353 12.77 -2.88 7.48
N GLU A 354 12.76 -2.03 8.49
CA GLU A 354 13.84 -1.06 8.73
C GLU A 354 15.20 -1.74 8.81
N ARG A 355 15.29 -2.79 9.63
CA ARG A 355 16.52 -3.58 9.79
C ARG A 355 16.92 -4.26 8.49
N LEU A 356 15.96 -4.81 7.74
CA LEU A 356 16.23 -5.41 6.43
C LEU A 356 16.83 -4.39 5.46
N LEU A 357 16.31 -3.18 5.39
CA LEU A 357 16.83 -2.11 4.53
C LEU A 357 18.27 -1.74 4.92
N ILE A 358 18.55 -1.56 6.21
CA ILE A 358 19.91 -1.28 6.71
C ILE A 358 20.86 -2.41 6.32
N ASP A 359 20.50 -3.65 6.64
CA ASP A 359 21.33 -4.82 6.39
C ASP A 359 21.58 -5.05 4.90
N LEU A 360 20.56 -4.84 4.04
CA LEU A 360 20.69 -4.91 2.59
C LEU A 360 21.64 -3.85 2.06
N THR A 361 21.59 -2.64 2.60
CA THR A 361 22.47 -1.53 2.19
C THR A 361 23.92 -1.82 2.50
N ASP A 362 24.17 -2.34 3.70
CA ASP A 362 25.52 -2.66 4.17
C ASP A 362 26.18 -3.73 3.30
N VAL A 363 25.40 -4.71 2.81
CA VAL A 363 25.92 -5.82 2.00
C VAL A 363 25.89 -5.51 0.50
N LEU A 364 24.88 -4.79 0.02
CA LEU A 364 24.61 -4.50 -1.39
C LEU A 364 24.61 -2.98 -1.64
N PRO A 365 25.78 -2.33 -1.70
CA PRO A 365 25.87 -0.87 -1.77
C PRO A 365 25.24 -0.24 -3.04
N ASN A 366 25.09 -1.03 -4.11
CA ASN A 366 24.45 -0.57 -5.35
C ASN A 366 22.92 -0.67 -5.34
N LEU A 367 22.33 -1.32 -4.32
CA LEU A 367 20.89 -1.56 -4.25
C LEU A 367 20.10 -0.26 -4.29
N GLN A 368 20.59 0.78 -3.62
CA GLN A 368 19.87 2.06 -3.59
C GLN A 368 19.67 2.64 -5.00
N LYS A 369 20.73 2.63 -5.80
CA LYS A 369 20.67 3.11 -7.18
C LYS A 369 19.76 2.22 -8.03
N GLN A 370 19.67 0.93 -7.73
CA GLN A 370 18.74 0.02 -8.40
C GLN A 370 17.29 0.37 -8.06
N ILE A 371 16.96 0.57 -6.77
CA ILE A 371 15.64 0.98 -6.30
C ILE A 371 15.22 2.30 -6.95
N GLN A 372 16.08 3.31 -6.91
CA GLN A 372 15.81 4.63 -7.50
C GLN A 372 15.54 4.57 -8.99
N ASN A 373 16.38 3.86 -9.74
CA ASN A 373 16.22 3.73 -11.18
C ASN A 373 14.97 2.95 -11.54
N GLU A 374 14.59 1.96 -10.74
CA GLU A 374 13.42 1.13 -11.03
C GLU A 374 12.11 1.84 -10.72
N PHE A 375 12.03 2.50 -9.57
CA PHE A 375 10.82 3.17 -9.12
C PHE A 375 10.77 4.66 -9.51
N GLU A 376 11.81 5.19 -10.14
CA GLU A 376 11.98 6.61 -10.50
C GLU A 376 11.84 7.57 -9.30
N MET A 377 12.43 7.17 -8.17
CA MET A 377 12.41 7.98 -6.95
C MET A 377 13.34 9.20 -7.06
N GLN A 378 12.88 10.32 -6.47
CA GLN A 378 13.54 11.63 -6.56
C GLN A 378 14.72 11.84 -5.58
N ASP A 379 14.82 11.04 -4.52
CA ASP A 379 15.77 11.27 -3.43
C ASP A 379 16.92 10.25 -3.47
N ASP A 380 18.15 10.77 -3.30
CA ASP A 380 19.38 9.99 -3.46
C ASP A 380 19.71 9.07 -2.26
N LYS A 381 18.94 9.18 -1.17
CA LYS A 381 19.19 8.47 0.10
C LYS A 381 18.17 7.36 0.33
N ILE A 382 18.62 6.28 0.96
CA ILE A 382 17.70 5.27 1.51
C ILE A 382 16.95 5.95 2.64
N GLU A 383 15.64 5.99 2.48
CA GLU A 383 14.73 6.45 3.50
C GLU A 383 14.27 5.25 4.32
N ASN A 384 13.59 5.54 5.43
CA ASN A 384 13.09 4.49 6.31
C ASN A 384 11.99 3.63 5.63
N SER A 385 11.67 2.52 6.27
CA SER A 385 10.56 1.63 5.94
C SER A 385 9.25 2.39 5.66
N GLN A 386 8.91 3.40 6.47
CA GLN A 386 7.69 4.20 6.29
C GLN A 386 7.67 4.95 4.96
N TYR A 387 8.81 5.49 4.51
CA TYR A 387 8.90 6.15 3.22
C TYR A 387 8.50 5.20 2.08
N TYR A 388 9.06 3.99 2.03
CA TYR A 388 8.71 3.00 1.01
C TYR A 388 7.24 2.57 1.10
N LEU A 389 6.71 2.38 2.32
CA LEU A 389 5.31 2.06 2.54
C LEU A 389 4.37 3.18 2.07
N ASP A 390 4.80 4.43 2.11
CA ASP A 390 4.04 5.57 1.57
C ASP A 390 3.94 5.55 0.04
N PHE A 391 4.83 4.82 -0.66
CA PHE A 391 4.69 4.46 -2.08
C PHE A 391 4.04 3.08 -2.29
N ASN A 392 3.54 2.46 -1.21
CA ASN A 392 3.04 1.09 -1.21
C ASN A 392 4.10 0.06 -1.64
N ILE A 393 5.38 0.32 -1.37
CA ILE A 393 6.51 -0.57 -1.70
C ILE A 393 6.85 -1.39 -0.45
N LYS A 394 6.52 -2.67 -0.51
CA LYS A 394 6.70 -3.64 0.58
C LYS A 394 8.08 -4.30 0.51
N PRO A 395 8.55 -4.94 1.59
CA PRO A 395 9.86 -5.61 1.63
C PRO A 395 10.10 -6.57 0.46
N ARG A 396 9.09 -7.36 0.08
CA ARG A 396 9.18 -8.29 -1.04
C ARG A 396 9.41 -7.56 -2.37
N ASP A 397 8.82 -6.38 -2.55
CA ASP A 397 8.97 -5.60 -3.78
C ASP A 397 10.42 -5.10 -3.95
N ILE A 398 11.10 -4.78 -2.85
CA ILE A 398 12.54 -4.48 -2.84
C ILE A 398 13.36 -5.73 -3.18
N LEU A 399 13.08 -6.84 -2.52
CA LEU A 399 13.81 -8.10 -2.75
C LEU A 399 13.65 -8.63 -4.18
N ASP A 400 12.49 -8.39 -4.80
CA ASP A 400 12.23 -8.74 -6.20
C ASP A 400 13.09 -7.94 -7.20
N LEU A 401 13.75 -6.85 -6.79
CA LEU A 401 14.70 -6.11 -7.63
C LEU A 401 16.09 -6.76 -7.65
N ILE A 402 16.41 -7.54 -6.62
CA ILE A 402 17.75 -8.06 -6.39
C ILE A 402 17.98 -9.27 -7.32
N SER A 403 19.20 -9.38 -7.86
CA SER A 403 19.58 -10.52 -8.66
C SER A 403 19.70 -11.78 -7.79
N ASN A 404 19.51 -12.97 -8.38
CA ASN A 404 19.64 -14.21 -7.62
C ASN A 404 21.05 -14.40 -7.00
N ASP A 405 22.09 -13.85 -7.62
CA ASP A 405 23.46 -13.95 -7.11
C ASP A 405 23.72 -12.96 -5.97
N ASP A 406 23.15 -11.76 -6.04
CA ASP A 406 23.18 -10.80 -4.93
C ASP A 406 22.35 -11.28 -3.73
N LEU A 407 21.20 -11.94 -3.96
CA LEU A 407 20.41 -12.57 -2.89
C LEU A 407 21.21 -13.66 -2.18
N LYS A 408 21.95 -14.50 -2.92
CA LYS A 408 22.85 -15.51 -2.32
C LYS A 408 23.98 -14.87 -1.55
N THR A 409 24.55 -13.79 -2.07
CA THR A 409 25.60 -13.01 -1.41
C THR A 409 25.10 -12.46 -0.08
N PHE A 410 23.91 -11.88 -0.06
CA PHE A 410 23.25 -11.39 1.14
C PHE A 410 22.99 -12.48 2.17
N ILE A 411 22.41 -13.62 1.74
CA ILE A 411 22.15 -14.77 2.60
C ILE A 411 23.43 -15.32 3.23
N ALA A 412 24.53 -15.40 2.47
CA ALA A 412 25.82 -15.84 2.99
C ALA A 412 26.38 -14.84 4.02
N ALA A 413 26.31 -13.54 3.73
CA ALA A 413 26.83 -12.49 4.61
C ALA A 413 26.07 -12.38 5.95
N LYS A 414 24.77 -12.64 5.94
CA LYS A 414 23.90 -12.59 7.13
C LYS A 414 23.63 -13.97 7.75
N GLU A 415 24.34 -15.01 7.28
CA GLU A 415 24.22 -16.40 7.76
C GLU A 415 22.79 -16.96 7.74
N LEU A 416 22.01 -16.57 6.74
CA LEU A 416 20.60 -16.96 6.60
C LEU A 416 20.45 -18.34 5.95
N LYS A 417 19.23 -18.88 6.02
CA LYS A 417 18.90 -20.16 5.38
C LYS A 417 19.03 -20.05 3.85
N SER A 418 19.88 -20.90 3.27
CA SER A 418 20.16 -20.93 1.82
C SER A 418 19.34 -21.96 1.03
N ARG A 419 18.67 -22.90 1.70
CA ARG A 419 17.83 -23.92 1.04
C ARG A 419 16.39 -23.43 0.91
N GLY A 420 15.79 -23.64 -0.26
CA GLY A 420 14.39 -23.29 -0.53
C GLY A 420 14.25 -21.95 -1.26
N ASP A 421 13.20 -21.21 -0.96
CA ASP A 421 12.99 -19.87 -1.51
C ASP A 421 13.84 -18.84 -0.76
N LEU A 422 14.72 -18.14 -1.49
CA LEU A 422 15.65 -17.19 -0.91
C LEU A 422 14.94 -15.94 -0.34
N ILE A 423 13.92 -15.44 -1.04
CA ILE A 423 13.16 -14.25 -0.64
C ILE A 423 12.36 -14.55 0.63
N LEU A 424 11.63 -15.67 0.68
CA LEU A 424 10.89 -16.08 1.86
C LEU A 424 11.83 -16.35 3.05
N ASN A 425 12.97 -17.00 2.83
CA ASN A 425 13.95 -17.21 3.88
C ASN A 425 14.49 -15.87 4.45
N ILE A 426 14.68 -14.86 3.60
CA ILE A 426 15.04 -13.51 4.05
C ILE A 426 13.88 -12.91 4.84
N LEU A 427 12.68 -12.83 4.29
CA LEU A 427 11.52 -12.25 5.00
C LEU A 427 11.26 -12.91 6.35
N ASP A 428 11.34 -14.25 6.43
CA ASP A 428 11.20 -15.00 7.67
C ASP A 428 12.28 -14.66 8.70
N ALA A 429 13.51 -14.37 8.26
CA ALA A 429 14.62 -14.03 9.17
C ALA A 429 14.50 -12.61 9.76
N TYR A 430 13.82 -11.70 9.05
CA TYR A 430 13.55 -10.34 9.50
C TYR A 430 12.14 -10.20 10.10
N LYS A 431 11.42 -11.31 10.23
CA LYS A 431 10.15 -11.35 10.95
C LYS A 431 10.44 -11.28 12.44
N ASP A 432 10.52 -10.06 12.96
CA ASP A 432 10.55 -9.85 14.39
C ASP A 432 9.17 -10.20 14.97
N ALA A 433 9.03 -11.45 15.41
CA ALA A 433 7.77 -11.93 15.93
C ALA A 433 7.31 -11.10 17.12
N GLU A 434 8.23 -10.63 17.97
CA GLU A 434 7.91 -9.87 19.17
C GLU A 434 7.33 -8.50 18.81
N ASN A 435 8.01 -7.74 17.94
CA ASN A 435 7.49 -6.47 17.44
C ASN A 435 6.24 -6.63 16.59
N LEU A 436 6.12 -7.71 15.81
CA LEU A 436 4.91 -8.02 15.05
C LEU A 436 3.70 -8.21 15.99
N TYR A 437 3.90 -8.85 17.16
CA TYR A 437 2.85 -8.97 18.17
C TYR A 437 2.53 -7.63 18.86
N ILE A 438 3.49 -6.72 19.02
CA ILE A 438 3.27 -5.36 19.56
C ILE A 438 2.45 -4.52 18.58
N GLU A 439 2.82 -4.51 17.29
CA GLU A 439 2.07 -3.80 16.23
C GLU A 439 0.63 -4.31 16.11
N ASN A 440 0.39 -5.58 16.45
CA ASN A 440 -0.91 -6.23 16.43
C ASN A 440 -1.56 -6.34 17.82
N TYR A 441 -1.06 -5.60 18.81
CA TYR A 441 -1.45 -5.76 20.21
C TYR A 441 -2.93 -5.46 20.45
N GLU A 442 -3.49 -4.48 19.73
CA GLU A 442 -4.93 -4.19 19.77
C GLU A 442 -5.76 -5.36 19.23
N HIS A 443 -5.37 -5.96 18.10
CA HIS A 443 -6.05 -7.13 17.53
C HIS A 443 -5.94 -8.36 18.42
N LEU A 444 -4.83 -8.53 19.14
CA LEU A 444 -4.70 -9.54 20.21
C LEU A 444 -5.72 -9.29 21.32
N GLY A 445 -5.83 -8.04 21.78
CA GLY A 445 -6.81 -7.61 22.79
C GLY A 445 -8.25 -7.91 22.37
N PHE A 446 -8.59 -7.59 21.11
CA PHE A 446 -9.89 -7.88 20.51
C PHE A 446 -10.12 -9.35 20.14
N ARG A 447 -9.11 -10.21 20.35
CA ARG A 447 -9.14 -11.63 19.97
C ARG A 447 -9.49 -11.85 18.49
N ASN A 448 -9.07 -10.94 17.61
CA ASN A 448 -9.39 -10.97 16.19
C ASN A 448 -8.47 -11.94 15.43
N LEU A 449 -8.81 -13.23 15.45
CA LEU A 449 -8.02 -14.28 14.82
C LEU A 449 -7.87 -14.14 13.30
N SER A 450 -8.85 -13.51 12.62
CA SER A 450 -8.74 -13.29 11.17
C SER A 450 -7.62 -12.31 10.88
N GLU A 451 -7.67 -11.15 11.55
CA GLU A 451 -6.70 -10.08 11.35
C GLU A 451 -5.29 -10.51 11.75
N LEU A 452 -5.15 -11.20 12.89
CA LEU A 452 -3.87 -11.77 13.33
C LEU A 452 -3.29 -12.73 12.30
N LYS A 453 -4.09 -13.66 11.78
CA LYS A 453 -3.64 -14.63 10.78
C LYS A 453 -3.22 -13.94 9.48
N GLU A 454 -3.98 -12.93 9.06
CA GLU A 454 -3.65 -12.13 7.88
C GLU A 454 -2.36 -11.34 8.10
N ASN A 455 -2.11 -10.81 9.30
CA ASN A 455 -0.86 -10.16 9.73
C ASN A 455 0.31 -11.13 9.93
N GLY A 456 0.17 -12.40 9.53
CA GLY A 456 1.20 -13.41 9.63
C GLY A 456 1.37 -13.98 11.05
N ILE A 457 0.44 -13.73 11.97
CA ILE A 457 0.42 -14.26 13.33
C ILE A 457 -0.50 -15.49 13.38
N ILE A 458 0.08 -16.67 13.55
CA ILE A 458 -0.67 -17.91 13.74
C ILE A 458 -0.66 -18.25 15.23
N ILE A 459 -1.81 -18.10 15.89
CA ILE A 459 -2.01 -18.38 17.32
C ILE A 459 -3.36 -19.05 17.58
N LYS A 460 -3.44 -19.94 18.57
CA LYS A 460 -4.73 -20.56 18.95
C LYS A 460 -5.56 -19.60 19.78
N GLU A 461 -6.89 -19.69 19.64
CA GLU A 461 -7.82 -18.84 20.39
C GLU A 461 -7.63 -18.92 21.92
N SER A 462 -7.31 -20.11 22.42
CA SER A 462 -7.07 -20.36 23.85
C SER A 462 -5.81 -19.67 24.39
N GLU A 463 -4.86 -19.36 23.51
CA GLU A 463 -3.55 -18.78 23.86
C GLU A 463 -3.55 -17.25 23.80
N LEU A 464 -4.59 -16.62 23.23
CA LEU A 464 -4.66 -15.16 23.05
C LEU A 464 -4.56 -14.36 24.34
N GLY A 465 -5.22 -14.81 25.42
CA GLY A 465 -5.16 -14.11 26.72
C GLY A 465 -3.75 -14.08 27.28
N LEU A 466 -3.10 -15.25 27.33
CA LEU A 466 -1.71 -15.39 27.79
C LEU A 466 -0.75 -14.62 26.89
N LYS A 467 -0.98 -14.64 25.57
CA LYS A 467 -0.13 -13.89 24.64
C LYS A 467 -0.31 -12.39 24.80
N PHE A 468 -1.52 -11.90 25.07
CA PHE A 468 -1.76 -10.49 25.38
C PHE A 468 -1.01 -10.09 26.66
N GLU A 469 -1.07 -10.90 27.73
CA GLU A 469 -0.27 -10.67 28.95
C GLU A 469 1.25 -10.64 28.67
N ASP A 470 1.75 -11.59 27.87
CA ASP A 470 3.15 -11.66 27.48
C ASP A 470 3.60 -10.43 26.68
N VAL A 471 2.78 -9.92 25.76
CA VAL A 471 3.09 -8.71 24.99
C VAL A 471 3.00 -7.47 25.87
N THR A 472 2.04 -7.39 26.81
CA THR A 472 1.99 -6.33 27.83
C THR A 472 3.29 -6.29 28.63
N ARG A 473 3.83 -7.46 29.01
CA ARG A 473 5.13 -7.57 29.70
C ARG A 473 6.24 -6.96 28.87
N THR A 474 6.38 -7.41 27.62
CA THR A 474 7.41 -6.89 26.70
C THR A 474 7.30 -5.37 26.56
N ILE A 475 6.10 -4.81 26.39
CA ILE A 475 5.93 -3.36 26.27
C ILE A 475 6.44 -2.63 27.52
N PHE A 476 6.10 -3.11 28.73
CA PHE A 476 6.60 -2.50 29.96
C PHE A 476 8.12 -2.66 30.15
N GLU A 477 8.70 -3.78 29.75
CA GLU A 477 10.16 -3.98 29.74
C GLU A 477 10.84 -2.98 28.79
N GLN A 478 10.28 -2.75 27.60
CA GLN A 478 10.79 -1.76 26.64
C GLN A 478 10.56 -0.31 27.07
N LEU A 479 9.56 -0.05 27.93
CA LEU A 479 9.41 1.21 28.67
C LEU A 479 10.38 1.31 29.87
N GLU A 480 11.30 0.35 30.03
CA GLU A 480 12.34 0.30 31.06
C GLU A 480 11.78 0.17 32.48
N PHE A 481 10.61 -0.47 32.63
CA PHE A 481 10.12 -0.94 33.92
C PHE A 481 10.77 -2.28 34.30
N ASN A 482 10.95 -2.49 35.61
CA ASN A 482 11.37 -3.78 36.13
C ASN A 482 10.13 -4.67 36.31
N VAL A 483 9.84 -5.51 35.32
CA VAL A 483 8.76 -6.51 35.43
C VAL A 483 9.25 -7.71 36.23
N ASP A 484 8.79 -7.82 37.48
CA ASP A 484 9.36 -8.75 38.46
C ASP A 484 8.57 -10.07 38.53
N GLU A 485 8.92 -11.00 37.64
CA GLU A 485 8.34 -12.35 37.60
C GLU A 485 8.60 -13.17 38.86
N LYS A 486 9.70 -12.90 39.58
CA LYS A 486 10.01 -13.62 40.83
C LYS A 486 9.06 -13.16 41.93
N LEU A 487 8.91 -11.85 42.09
CA LEU A 487 7.97 -11.27 43.05
C LEU A 487 6.53 -11.66 42.71
N LYS A 488 6.15 -11.65 41.43
CA LYS A 488 4.85 -12.14 40.98
C LYS A 488 4.58 -13.57 41.42
N LYS A 489 5.53 -14.49 41.23
CA LYS A 489 5.39 -15.89 41.68
C LYS A 489 5.31 -16.02 43.20
N GLN A 490 5.99 -15.15 43.95
CA GLN A 490 5.92 -15.13 45.42
C GLN A 490 4.57 -14.62 45.92
N LEU A 491 4.02 -13.59 45.28
CA LEU A 491 2.72 -13.03 45.64
C LEU A 491 1.54 -13.81 45.08
N ASN A 492 1.69 -14.59 44.01
CA ASN A 492 0.58 -15.37 43.46
C ASN A 492 0.18 -16.54 44.37
N SER A 493 -1.12 -16.82 44.42
CA SER A 493 -1.71 -17.99 45.10
C SER A 493 -2.59 -18.79 44.14
N THR A 494 -3.16 -19.90 44.60
CA THR A 494 -4.11 -20.69 43.80
C THR A 494 -5.37 -19.90 43.42
N LYS A 495 -5.77 -18.92 44.25
CA LYS A 495 -6.96 -18.08 44.04
C LYS A 495 -6.65 -16.76 43.35
N ASN A 496 -5.49 -16.17 43.64
CA ASN A 496 -5.11 -14.86 43.15
C ASN A 496 -3.87 -14.98 42.26
N LYS A 497 -4.06 -14.74 40.96
CA LYS A 497 -2.99 -14.81 39.98
C LYS A 497 -2.91 -13.47 39.28
N MET A 498 -1.98 -12.64 39.73
CA MET A 498 -1.66 -11.37 39.09
C MET A 498 -0.99 -11.67 37.75
N ASP A 499 -1.33 -10.89 36.73
CA ASP A 499 -0.75 -11.04 35.39
C ASP A 499 0.68 -10.50 35.37
N LEU A 500 0.91 -9.29 35.88
CA LEU A 500 2.21 -8.62 35.93
C LEU A 500 2.42 -7.77 37.20
N ILE A 501 3.68 -7.65 37.61
CA ILE A 501 4.10 -6.78 38.72
C ILE A 501 5.27 -5.92 38.25
N LEU A 502 5.13 -4.60 38.35
CA LEU A 502 6.22 -3.66 38.11
C LEU A 502 6.82 -3.25 39.45
N ASN A 503 8.08 -3.60 39.69
CA ASN A 503 8.78 -3.31 40.92
C ASN A 503 9.51 -1.95 40.80
N LEU A 504 9.10 -0.98 41.61
CA LEU A 504 9.65 0.38 41.60
C LEU A 504 10.84 0.54 42.56
N GLY A 505 11.15 -0.48 43.37
CA GLY A 505 12.10 -0.42 44.48
C GLY A 505 11.43 0.05 45.78
N ASN A 506 12.14 -0.03 46.91
CA ASN A 506 11.64 0.41 48.22
C ASN A 506 10.30 -0.21 48.65
N ASN A 507 10.03 -1.45 48.27
CA ASN A 507 8.76 -2.16 48.46
C ASN A 507 7.55 -1.51 47.75
N ASP A 508 7.76 -0.56 46.84
CA ASP A 508 6.72 0.02 46.01
C ASP A 508 6.51 -0.82 44.75
N VAL A 509 5.25 -1.15 44.45
CA VAL A 509 4.87 -1.95 43.28
C VAL A 509 3.68 -1.33 42.54
N ILE A 510 3.63 -1.61 41.24
CA ILE A 510 2.42 -1.42 40.41
C ILE A 510 1.91 -2.81 40.03
N ILE A 511 0.62 -3.05 40.26
CA ILE A 511 -0.06 -4.28 39.85
C ILE A 511 -0.70 -4.02 38.50
N VAL A 512 -0.51 -4.93 37.56
CA VAL A 512 -1.01 -4.81 36.19
C VAL A 512 -1.87 -6.04 35.89
N GLU A 513 -3.13 -5.79 35.49
CA GLU A 513 -4.09 -6.80 35.08
C GLU A 513 -4.46 -6.60 33.61
N CYS A 514 -4.60 -7.69 32.87
CA CYS A 514 -4.88 -7.69 31.45
C CYS A 514 -6.25 -8.34 31.16
N LYS A 515 -7.02 -7.75 30.24
CA LYS A 515 -8.29 -8.33 29.77
C LYS A 515 -8.42 -8.23 28.26
N THR A 516 -8.71 -9.36 27.64
CA THR A 516 -9.09 -9.44 26.22
C THR A 516 -10.60 -9.60 26.10
N ILE A 517 -11.22 -9.05 25.05
CA ILE A 517 -12.66 -9.18 24.78
C ILE A 517 -12.89 -9.23 23.26
N LYS A 518 -13.89 -9.97 22.76
CA LYS A 518 -14.18 -10.00 21.31
C LYS A 518 -14.92 -8.77 20.80
N GLU A 519 -15.76 -8.19 21.66
CA GLU A 519 -16.65 -7.06 21.35
C GLU A 519 -16.08 -5.78 21.97
N SER A 520 -16.39 -4.62 21.38
CA SER A 520 -15.96 -3.31 21.89
C SER A 520 -16.59 -2.98 23.24
N GLY A 521 -15.90 -2.17 24.04
CA GLY A 521 -16.38 -1.70 25.34
C GLY A 521 -16.37 -2.76 26.44
N TYR A 522 -15.20 -3.04 27.03
CA TYR A 522 -15.11 -3.88 28.22
C TYR A 522 -15.95 -3.30 29.38
N ASN A 523 -16.94 -4.06 29.86
CA ASN A 523 -17.99 -3.56 30.77
C ASN A 523 -18.09 -4.33 32.11
N LYS A 524 -17.15 -5.22 32.43
CA LYS A 524 -17.23 -6.12 33.61
C LYS A 524 -16.56 -5.53 34.86
N PHE A 525 -16.89 -4.28 35.22
CA PHE A 525 -16.20 -3.53 36.28
C PHE A 525 -16.20 -4.27 37.63
N SER A 526 -17.38 -4.65 38.14
CA SER A 526 -17.52 -5.25 39.48
C SER A 526 -16.77 -6.57 39.68
N SER A 527 -16.48 -7.30 38.60
CA SER A 527 -15.68 -8.52 38.68
C SER A 527 -14.20 -8.20 38.79
N VAL A 528 -13.71 -7.28 37.95
CA VAL A 528 -12.29 -6.93 37.88
C VAL A 528 -11.87 -6.08 39.07
N SER A 529 -12.70 -5.15 39.54
CA SER A 529 -12.39 -4.34 40.72
C SER A 529 -12.19 -5.22 41.96
N ARG A 530 -13.06 -6.22 42.19
CA ARG A 530 -12.90 -7.21 43.27
C ARG A 530 -11.63 -8.05 43.12
N GLN A 531 -11.30 -8.44 41.89
CA GLN A 531 -10.10 -9.20 41.58
C GLN A 531 -8.84 -8.39 41.91
N ILE A 532 -8.75 -7.16 41.40
CA ILE A 532 -7.63 -6.23 41.66
C ILE A 532 -7.55 -5.90 43.14
N LYS A 533 -8.67 -5.68 43.83
CA LYS A 533 -8.70 -5.45 45.29
C LYS A 533 -8.06 -6.60 46.06
N SER A 534 -8.39 -7.84 45.71
CA SER A 534 -7.76 -9.04 46.29
C SER A 534 -6.24 -9.05 46.08
N TYR A 535 -5.76 -8.58 44.92
CA TYR A 535 -4.34 -8.50 44.62
C TYR A 535 -3.63 -7.41 45.44
N VAL A 536 -4.27 -6.25 45.54
CA VAL A 536 -3.79 -5.12 46.35
C VAL A 536 -3.66 -5.54 47.81
N ASP A 537 -4.69 -6.18 48.36
CA ASP A 537 -4.69 -6.67 49.74
C ASP A 537 -3.59 -7.72 49.95
N GLN A 538 -3.39 -8.61 48.97
CA GLN A 538 -2.34 -9.62 49.05
C GLN A 538 -0.93 -9.01 49.03
N ALA A 539 -0.67 -8.03 48.18
CA ALA A 539 0.62 -7.32 48.17
C ALA A 539 0.87 -6.57 49.48
N LYS A 540 -0.16 -5.85 50.00
CA LYS A 540 -0.09 -5.14 51.29
C LYS A 540 0.19 -6.07 52.46
N ASN A 541 -0.47 -7.24 52.51
CA ASN A 541 -0.24 -8.25 53.54
C ASN A 541 1.18 -8.85 53.50
N ASN A 542 1.86 -8.77 52.36
CA ASN A 542 3.26 -9.19 52.19
C ASN A 542 4.26 -8.03 52.36
N GLY A 543 3.82 -6.88 52.88
CA GLY A 543 4.70 -5.74 53.20
C GLY A 543 5.03 -4.82 52.03
N PHE A 544 4.31 -4.94 50.90
CA PHE A 544 4.47 -4.08 49.74
C PHE A 544 3.45 -2.94 49.74
N ASN A 545 3.87 -1.77 49.28
CA ASN A 545 2.99 -0.65 49.01
C ASN A 545 2.58 -0.67 47.53
N VAL A 546 1.26 -0.77 47.27
CA VAL A 546 0.75 -0.72 45.91
C VAL A 546 0.52 0.73 45.52
N VAL A 547 1.46 1.29 44.76
CA VAL A 547 1.42 2.70 44.32
C VAL A 547 0.25 2.93 43.36
N LYS A 548 -0.01 1.95 42.48
CA LYS A 548 -1.06 2.02 41.47
C LYS A 548 -1.47 0.63 41.02
N SER A 549 -2.72 0.50 40.58
CA SER A 549 -3.19 -0.65 39.81
C SER A 549 -3.48 -0.20 38.38
N LEU A 550 -3.06 -0.98 37.38
CA LEU A 550 -3.36 -0.72 35.98
C LEU A 550 -4.20 -1.85 35.41
N LEU A 551 -5.25 -1.50 34.68
CA LEU A 551 -6.02 -2.45 33.88
C LEU A 551 -5.82 -2.13 32.40
N ILE A 552 -5.34 -3.12 31.66
CA ILE A 552 -5.06 -3.02 30.23
C ILE A 552 -6.08 -3.87 29.49
N ALA A 553 -6.78 -3.27 28.54
CA ALA A 553 -7.78 -3.92 27.70
C ALA A 553 -7.77 -3.30 26.30
N PRO A 554 -8.31 -3.94 25.26
CA PRO A 554 -8.39 -3.30 23.94
C PRO A 554 -9.20 -1.99 24.00
N ASP A 555 -10.32 -1.98 24.72
CA ASP A 555 -11.20 -0.81 24.87
C ASP A 555 -12.10 -0.94 26.12
N PHE A 556 -12.66 0.18 26.59
CA PHE A 556 -13.53 0.28 27.78
C PHE A 556 -14.83 1.00 27.45
N SER A 557 -15.96 0.56 28.01
CA SER A 557 -17.21 1.31 27.86
C SER A 557 -17.22 2.58 28.71
N ASP A 558 -18.01 3.58 28.31
CA ASP A 558 -18.17 4.83 29.09
C ASP A 558 -18.62 4.55 30.53
N ASP A 559 -19.57 3.63 30.71
CA ASP A 559 -20.02 3.18 32.03
C ASP A 559 -18.86 2.61 32.87
N PHE A 560 -17.97 1.82 32.26
CA PHE A 560 -16.82 1.25 32.95
C PHE A 560 -15.84 2.34 33.40
N VAL A 561 -15.59 3.34 32.55
CA VAL A 561 -14.73 4.48 32.87
C VAL A 561 -15.33 5.31 34.02
N ASN A 562 -16.63 5.54 33.98
CA ASN A 562 -17.37 6.26 35.02
C ASN A 562 -17.31 5.51 36.37
N ASP A 563 -17.61 4.20 36.36
CA ASP A 563 -17.54 3.36 37.56
C ASP A 563 -16.13 3.32 38.15
N CYS A 564 -15.10 3.24 37.30
CA CYS A 564 -13.70 3.30 37.72
C CYS A 564 -13.35 4.65 38.36
N GLY A 565 -13.92 5.75 37.89
CA GLY A 565 -13.72 7.08 38.47
C GLY A 565 -14.31 7.27 39.87
N LEU A 566 -15.25 6.40 40.26
CA LEU A 566 -15.87 6.40 41.59
C LEU A 566 -15.14 5.47 42.59
N GLU A 567 -14.22 4.63 42.13
CA GLU A 567 -13.49 3.65 42.92
C GLU A 567 -12.11 4.19 43.35
N PHE A 568 -11.99 4.56 44.62
CA PHE A 568 -10.79 5.18 45.16
C PHE A 568 -9.88 4.23 45.95
N GLU A 569 -10.36 3.04 46.34
CA GLU A 569 -9.63 2.19 47.31
C GLU A 569 -8.42 1.47 46.70
N ILE A 570 -8.49 1.13 45.42
CA ILE A 570 -7.46 0.33 44.71
C ILE A 570 -6.55 1.15 43.78
N ASN A 571 -6.78 2.46 43.72
CA ASN A 571 -6.04 3.41 42.88
C ASN A 571 -5.86 2.89 41.44
N LEU A 572 -6.98 2.54 40.79
CA LEU A 572 -7.01 1.94 39.46
C LEU A 572 -6.91 3.01 38.36
N SER A 573 -6.10 2.74 37.33
CA SER A 573 -6.13 3.45 36.06
C SER A 573 -6.26 2.48 34.90
N LEU A 574 -6.90 2.94 33.84
CA LEU A 574 -7.23 2.21 32.63
C LEU A 574 -6.31 2.64 31.50
N ILE A 575 -5.79 1.69 30.73
CA ILE A 575 -4.98 1.95 29.55
C ILE A 575 -5.53 1.09 28.42
N THR A 576 -5.89 1.69 27.29
CA THR A 576 -6.28 0.91 26.10
C THR A 576 -5.04 0.30 25.45
N ALA A 577 -5.21 -0.84 24.77
CA ALA A 577 -4.11 -1.51 24.07
C ALA A 577 -3.43 -0.56 23.06
N GLY A 578 -4.23 0.16 22.27
CA GLY A 578 -3.73 1.18 21.34
C GLY A 578 -2.95 2.30 22.04
N SER A 579 -3.47 2.86 23.15
CA SER A 579 -2.77 3.91 23.90
C SER A 579 -1.41 3.43 24.42
N LEU A 580 -1.31 2.18 24.89
CA LEU A 580 -0.07 1.64 25.44
C LEU A 580 1.02 1.51 24.35
N VAL A 581 0.65 1.08 23.15
CA VAL A 581 1.56 1.00 22.00
C VAL A 581 2.01 2.41 21.58
N ASN A 582 1.08 3.35 21.44
CA ASN A 582 1.41 4.73 21.08
C ASN A 582 2.36 5.38 22.11
N ILE A 583 2.18 5.10 23.40
CA ILE A 583 3.09 5.55 24.47
C ILE A 583 4.49 4.95 24.29
N LEU A 584 4.59 3.65 23.96
CA LEU A 584 5.87 3.00 23.68
C LEU A 584 6.58 3.64 22.49
N ASP A 585 5.90 3.86 21.39
CA ASP A 585 6.48 4.46 20.18
C ASP A 585 6.94 5.90 20.44
N GLY A 586 6.13 6.68 21.17
CA GLY A 586 6.50 8.01 21.64
C GLY A 586 7.71 8.00 22.57
N PHE A 587 7.84 7.00 23.44
CA PHE A 587 8.98 6.83 24.33
C PHE A 587 10.25 6.46 23.59
N ARG A 588 10.20 5.54 22.60
CA ARG A 588 11.33 5.17 21.73
C ARG A 588 11.90 6.38 20.99
N SER A 589 11.04 7.34 20.65
CA SER A 589 11.42 8.61 20.01
C SER A 589 11.87 9.70 20.98
N SER A 590 11.76 9.46 22.30
CA SER A 590 12.07 10.44 23.34
C SER A 590 13.54 10.39 23.78
N LYS A 591 13.97 11.38 24.55
CA LYS A 591 15.32 11.41 25.17
C LYS A 591 15.40 10.65 26.50
N HIS A 592 14.27 10.16 27.00
CA HIS A 592 14.22 9.50 28.30
C HIS A 592 14.84 8.11 28.22
N LYS A 593 15.72 7.80 29.18
CA LYS A 593 16.29 6.45 29.34
C LYS A 593 15.38 5.49 30.09
N LYS A 594 14.39 6.02 30.82
CA LYS A 594 13.42 5.22 31.56
C LYS A 594 12.09 5.97 31.59
N PHE A 595 10.99 5.26 31.35
CA PHE A 595 9.68 5.88 31.34
C PHE A 595 9.31 6.42 32.74
N PRO A 596 8.91 7.70 32.87
CA PRO A 596 8.51 8.27 34.16
C PRO A 596 7.14 7.72 34.60
N TYR A 597 7.13 6.74 35.51
CA TYR A 597 5.88 6.08 35.94
C TYR A 597 4.83 7.04 36.51
N GLN A 598 5.22 8.22 37.00
CA GLN A 598 4.32 9.26 37.51
C GLN A 598 3.33 9.74 36.45
N LEU A 599 3.64 9.57 35.15
CA LEU A 599 2.74 9.90 34.05
C LEU A 599 1.52 8.97 34.00
N LEU A 600 1.61 7.75 34.56
CA LEU A 600 0.50 6.79 34.64
C LEU A 600 -0.41 7.01 35.87
N MET A 601 -0.16 8.07 36.66
CA MET A 601 -0.81 8.24 37.97
C MET A 601 -2.01 9.19 37.95
N LYS A 602 -2.16 10.01 36.91
CA LYS A 602 -3.02 11.21 36.94
C LYS A 602 -4.44 11.01 36.45
N ASP A 603 -4.66 10.13 35.47
CA ASP A 603 -5.95 10.00 34.81
C ASP A 603 -6.61 8.65 35.17
N VAL A 604 -7.95 8.64 35.23
CA VAL A 604 -8.74 7.40 35.36
C VAL A 604 -8.54 6.54 34.11
N LEU A 605 -8.82 7.11 32.93
CA LEU A 605 -8.41 6.57 31.64
C LEU A 605 -7.23 7.38 31.13
N ILE A 606 -6.07 6.73 31.01
CA ILE A 606 -4.84 7.37 30.57
C ILE A 606 -5.02 8.00 29.19
N LYS A 607 -4.74 9.31 29.10
CA LYS A 607 -4.82 10.06 27.85
C LYS A 607 -3.45 10.12 27.17
N GLU A 608 -3.29 9.34 26.10
CA GLU A 608 -2.05 9.23 25.33
C GLU A 608 -1.44 10.59 24.96
N ASP A 609 -2.24 11.52 24.45
CA ASP A 609 -1.80 12.87 24.03
C ASP A 609 -1.06 13.64 25.13
N ARG A 610 -1.48 13.47 26.39
CA ARG A 610 -0.87 14.15 27.53
C ARG A 610 0.50 13.56 27.84
N ILE A 611 0.62 12.23 27.74
CA ILE A 611 1.88 11.52 27.95
C ILE A 611 2.85 11.86 26.84
N LEU A 612 2.43 11.78 25.57
CA LEU A 612 3.26 12.11 24.41
C LEU A 612 3.78 13.56 24.48
N LYS A 613 2.94 14.51 24.88
CA LYS A 613 3.36 15.91 25.12
C LYS A 613 4.32 16.08 26.30
N ALA A 614 4.29 15.18 27.27
CA ALA A 614 5.16 15.24 28.45
C ALA A 614 6.54 14.66 28.15
N ILE A 615 6.62 13.55 27.43
CA ILE A 615 7.88 12.86 27.10
C ILE A 615 8.62 13.45 25.89
N SER A 616 7.93 14.26 25.06
CA SER A 616 8.53 14.98 23.93
C SER A 616 9.28 16.26 24.34
N ARG A 617 9.14 16.70 25.59
CA ARG A 617 9.87 17.84 26.18
C ARG A 617 11.19 17.36 26.76
#